data_AF-A0A6M3M534-F1
#
_entry.id   AF-A0A6M3M534-F1
#
_cell.length_a   1.000
_cell.length_b   1.000
_cell.length_c   1.000
_cell.angle_alpha   90.00
_cell.angle_beta   90.00
_cell.angle_gamma   90.00
#
_symmetry.space_group_name_H-M   'P 1'
#
loop_
_entity.id
_entity.type
_entity.pdbx_description
1 polymer ?
#
loop_
_entity_poly.entity_id
_entity_poly.type
_entity_poly.pdbx_seq_one_letter_code
_entity_poly.pdbx_strand_id
1 'polypeptide(L)'
;MSKSSQYLKEWTLEDVRELHEFLQGNMPEGFTLRAPPNLDAHMAFSIIYILQEHFKAITDEFELCESCETIFYNDYGWHFDDPGIHLCNDCLNKIVGYHISLESDEAIKRVTEWYESRKCAELRRVQK
;
A
#
# COMPACT_ATOMS: atom_id res chain seq x y z
N MET A 1 36.98 -5.73 5.92
CA MET A 1 35.64 -5.93 6.52
C MET A 1 35.20 -4.59 7.08
N SER A 2 34.36 -3.87 6.33
CA SER A 2 33.94 -2.51 6.66
C SER A 2 32.97 -2.54 7.84
N LYS A 3 33.22 -1.70 8.84
CA LYS A 3 32.28 -1.37 9.91
C LYS A 3 31.24 -0.43 9.31
N SER A 4 30.00 -0.88 9.12
CA SER A 4 28.91 0.02 8.69
C SER A 4 27.54 -0.38 9.22
N SER A 5 27.47 -0.94 10.43
CA SER A 5 26.20 -1.23 11.13
C SER A 5 25.97 -0.25 12.29
N GLN A 6 26.12 1.05 12.03
CA GLN A 6 25.71 2.10 12.97
C GLN A 6 24.54 2.89 12.38
N TYR A 7 23.35 2.55 12.88
CA TYR A 7 22.12 3.36 12.87
C TYR A 7 21.46 3.66 11.52
N LEU A 8 20.84 2.66 10.90
CA LEU A 8 19.64 2.95 10.13
C LEU A 8 18.49 3.11 11.13
N LYS A 9 17.74 4.21 11.01
CA LYS A 9 16.50 4.42 11.75
C LYS A 9 15.58 3.22 11.48
N GLU A 10 15.03 2.62 12.52
CA GLU A 10 13.95 1.65 12.39
C GLU A 10 12.71 2.41 11.91
N TRP A 11 12.17 2.00 10.76
CA TRP A 11 10.98 2.62 10.21
C TRP A 11 9.75 2.08 10.92
N THR A 12 8.91 2.96 11.42
CA THR A 12 7.60 2.60 11.96
C THR A 12 6.53 2.69 10.87
N LEU A 13 5.38 2.06 11.10
CA LEU A 13 4.23 2.21 10.21
C LEU A 13 3.80 3.67 10.07
N GLU A 14 3.85 4.43 11.16
CA GLU A 14 3.54 5.85 11.19
C GLU A 14 4.53 6.66 10.35
N ASP A 15 5.83 6.36 10.40
CA ASP A 15 6.83 7.03 9.56
C ASP A 15 6.56 6.81 8.06
N VAL A 16 6.21 5.59 7.67
CA VAL A 16 5.93 5.25 6.27
C VAL A 16 4.61 5.86 5.80
N ARG A 17 3.59 5.93 6.68
CA ARG A 17 2.34 6.65 6.41
C ARG A 17 2.57 8.15 6.25
N GLU A 18 3.37 8.78 7.10
CA GLU A 18 3.71 10.19 6.97
C GLU A 18 4.47 10.45 5.65
N LEU A 19 5.41 9.58 5.28
CA LEU A 19 6.09 9.67 3.99
C LEU A 19 5.11 9.53 2.81
N HIS A 20 4.17 8.59 2.89
CA HIS A 20 3.14 8.39 1.87
C HIS A 20 2.21 9.59 1.74
N GLU A 21 1.80 10.19 2.85
CA GLU A 21 1.02 11.42 2.89
C GLU A 21 1.80 12.60 2.31
N PHE A 22 3.08 12.73 2.66
CA PHE A 22 3.97 13.75 2.10
C PHE A 22 4.08 13.64 0.59
N LEU A 23 4.27 12.44 0.05
CA LEU A 23 4.36 12.20 -1.40
C LEU A 23 3.07 12.57 -2.15
N GLN A 24 1.93 12.54 -1.46
CA GLN A 24 0.63 13.00 -1.97
C GLN A 24 0.39 14.51 -1.76
N GLY A 25 1.34 15.23 -1.16
CA GLY A 25 1.32 16.68 -0.98
C GLY A 25 0.97 17.16 0.42
N ASN A 26 0.74 16.26 1.38
CA ASN A 26 0.49 16.63 2.77
C ASN A 26 1.82 16.90 3.48
N MET A 27 2.18 18.17 3.61
CA MET A 27 3.45 18.57 4.23
C MET A 27 3.49 18.23 5.73
N PRO A 28 4.58 17.61 6.24
CA PRO A 28 4.81 17.46 7.67
C PRO A 28 4.84 18.79 8.41
N GLU A 29 4.48 18.77 9.69
CA GLU A 29 4.44 19.97 10.53
C GLU A 29 5.80 20.69 10.57
N GLY A 30 5.79 22.00 10.38
CA GLY A 30 7.01 22.83 10.41
C GLY A 30 7.83 22.81 9.12
N PHE A 31 7.41 22.06 8.10
CA PHE A 31 8.07 22.04 6.78
C PHE A 31 7.28 22.83 5.74
N THR A 32 8.00 23.39 4.75
CA THR A 32 7.38 24.05 3.60
C THR A 32 8.24 23.81 2.37
N LEU A 33 7.62 23.32 1.30
CA LEU A 33 8.25 23.21 -0.01
C LEU A 33 7.54 24.13 -0.99
N ARG A 34 8.31 24.77 -1.86
CA ARG A 34 7.75 25.62 -2.93
C ARG A 34 6.84 24.83 -3.88
N ALA A 35 7.20 23.58 -4.14
CA ALA A 35 6.46 22.65 -4.98
C ALA A 35 6.50 21.27 -4.30
N PRO A 36 5.53 20.94 -3.43
CA PRO A 36 5.43 19.61 -2.87
C PRO A 36 5.10 18.59 -3.98
N PRO A 37 5.46 17.31 -3.79
CA PRO A 37 4.97 16.27 -4.68
C PRO A 37 3.44 16.19 -4.61
N ASN A 38 2.82 15.68 -5.66
CA ASN A 38 1.36 15.57 -5.79
C ASN A 38 1.04 14.28 -6.56
N LEU A 39 1.47 13.17 -5.98
CA LEU A 39 1.24 11.83 -6.51
C LEU A 39 -0.12 11.33 -6.02
N ASP A 40 -0.78 10.44 -6.76
CA ASP A 40 -1.84 9.63 -6.18
C ASP A 40 -1.25 8.57 -5.23
N ALA A 41 -2.11 7.92 -4.44
CA ALA A 41 -1.69 6.97 -3.42
C ALA A 41 -0.85 5.79 -3.99
N HIS A 42 -1.17 5.30 -5.18
CA HIS A 42 -0.46 4.18 -5.80
C HIS A 42 0.91 4.60 -6.36
N MET A 43 0.99 5.77 -6.98
CA MET A 43 2.25 6.36 -7.42
C MET A 43 3.16 6.68 -6.22
N ALA A 44 2.60 7.24 -5.15
CA ALA A 44 3.33 7.48 -3.91
C ALA A 44 3.90 6.19 -3.32
N PHE A 45 3.08 5.13 -3.24
CA PHE A 45 3.55 3.84 -2.73
C PHE A 45 4.57 3.18 -3.66
N SER A 46 4.49 3.36 -4.98
CA SER A 46 5.51 2.85 -5.91
C SER A 46 6.92 3.39 -5.60
N ILE A 47 7.01 4.64 -5.12
CA ILE A 47 8.27 5.22 -4.63
C ILE A 47 8.70 4.57 -3.31
N ILE A 48 7.78 4.32 -2.39
CA ILE A 48 8.10 3.61 -1.14
C ILE A 48 8.58 2.19 -1.44
N TYR A 49 7.89 1.47 -2.33
CA TYR A 49 8.23 0.11 -2.72
C TYR A 49 9.65 0.00 -3.29
N ILE A 50 10.09 0.95 -4.15
CA ILE A 50 11.48 0.91 -4.63
C ILE A 50 12.50 1.23 -3.52
N LEU A 51 12.13 2.04 -2.53
CA LEU A 51 12.95 2.30 -1.35
C LEU A 51 13.07 1.06 -0.45
N GLN A 52 12.01 0.25 -0.35
CA GLN A 52 12.01 -1.06 0.33
C GLN A 52 12.85 -2.08 -0.45
N GLU A 53 12.58 -2.27 -1.74
CA GLU A 53 13.10 -3.43 -2.47
C GLU A 53 14.44 -3.22 -3.14
N HIS A 54 14.62 -2.06 -3.77
CA HIS A 54 15.84 -1.81 -4.54
C HIS A 54 16.92 -1.15 -3.70
N PHE A 55 16.54 -0.10 -2.96
CA PHE A 55 17.50 0.68 -2.19
C PHE A 55 17.72 0.13 -0.77
N LYS A 56 16.81 -0.72 -0.26
CA LYS A 56 16.83 -1.27 1.10
C LYS A 56 17.04 -0.17 2.16
N ALA A 57 16.41 0.99 1.92
CA ALA A 57 16.46 2.17 2.78
C ALA A 57 15.30 2.20 3.79
N ILE A 58 14.23 1.46 3.49
CA ILE A 58 13.06 1.17 4.33
C ILE A 58 12.99 -0.36 4.44
N THR A 59 12.50 -0.89 5.56
CA THR A 59 12.21 -2.34 5.71
C THR A 59 11.12 -2.76 4.72
N ASP A 60 11.14 -4.01 4.25
CA ASP A 60 10.22 -4.55 3.23
C ASP A 60 8.94 -5.18 3.83
N GLU A 61 8.47 -4.60 4.93
CA GLU A 61 7.33 -5.10 5.69
C GLU A 61 6.04 -4.28 5.49
N PHE A 62 6.07 -3.23 4.66
CA PHE A 62 4.93 -2.34 4.44
C PHE A 62 4.28 -2.56 3.08
N GLU A 63 2.95 -2.62 3.09
CA GLU A 63 2.10 -2.81 1.92
C GLU A 63 1.01 -1.73 1.83
N LEU A 64 0.54 -1.45 0.62
CA LEU A 64 -0.59 -0.54 0.36
C LEU A 64 -1.88 -1.32 0.14
N CYS A 65 -2.94 -1.01 0.90
CA CYS A 65 -4.24 -1.63 0.65
C CYS A 65 -4.90 -1.05 -0.61
N GLU A 66 -5.18 -1.91 -1.59
CA GLU A 66 -5.84 -1.58 -2.86
C GLU A 66 -7.24 -0.95 -2.68
N SER A 67 -7.93 -1.28 -1.57
CA SER A 67 -9.30 -0.80 -1.36
C SER A 67 -9.39 0.55 -0.67
N CYS A 68 -8.55 0.81 0.33
CA CYS A 68 -8.65 1.98 1.21
C CYS A 68 -7.38 2.84 1.22
N GLU A 69 -6.39 2.51 0.39
CA GLU A 69 -5.17 3.30 0.16
C GLU A 69 -4.35 3.55 1.44
N THR A 70 -4.57 2.73 2.47
CA THR A 70 -3.88 2.83 3.74
C THR A 70 -2.69 1.87 3.76
N ILE A 71 -1.53 2.37 4.18
CA ILE A 71 -0.36 1.52 4.40
C ILE A 71 -0.56 0.66 5.65
N PHE A 72 -0.17 -0.60 5.58
CA PHE A 72 -0.24 -1.57 6.66
C PHE A 72 0.99 -2.48 6.65
N TYR A 73 1.27 -3.14 7.77
CA TYR A 73 2.29 -4.19 7.84
C TYR A 73 1.81 -5.44 7.10
N ASN A 74 2.66 -6.10 6.32
CA ASN A 74 2.31 -7.29 5.54
C ASN A 74 1.65 -8.41 6.37
N ASP A 75 2.06 -8.60 7.64
CA ASP A 75 1.46 -9.53 8.61
C ASP A 75 -0.01 -9.24 8.96
N TYR A 76 -0.53 -8.05 8.60
CA TYR A 76 -1.89 -7.58 8.90
C TYR A 76 -2.75 -7.43 7.63
N GLY A 77 -2.40 -8.15 6.58
CA GLY A 77 -3.23 -8.27 5.38
C GLY A 77 -2.85 -9.46 4.52
N TRP A 78 -3.28 -9.41 3.26
CA TRP A 78 -3.19 -10.51 2.32
C TRP A 78 -2.73 -10.02 0.96
N HIS A 79 -1.82 -10.79 0.36
CA HIS A 79 -1.40 -10.64 -1.02
C HIS A 79 -2.16 -11.63 -1.92
N PHE A 80 -2.67 -11.13 -3.04
CA PHE A 80 -3.30 -11.93 -4.09
C PHE A 80 -2.45 -11.81 -5.34
N ASP A 81 -1.67 -12.84 -5.66
CA ASP A 81 -0.69 -12.84 -6.77
C ASP A 81 -1.29 -12.50 -8.14
N ASP A 82 -2.53 -12.92 -8.38
CA ASP A 82 -3.34 -12.56 -9.55
C ASP A 82 -4.67 -12.00 -9.02
N PRO A 83 -4.86 -10.67 -9.01
CA PRO A 83 -4.30 -9.67 -9.94
C PRO A 83 -3.03 -8.92 -9.48
N GLY A 84 -2.36 -9.34 -8.41
CA GLY A 84 -1.17 -8.67 -7.87
C GLY A 84 -1.53 -7.51 -6.94
N ILE A 85 -2.45 -7.75 -6.01
CA ILE A 85 -2.98 -6.72 -5.10
C ILE A 85 -2.80 -7.10 -3.64
N HIS A 86 -2.76 -6.08 -2.79
CA HIS A 86 -2.70 -6.22 -1.34
C HIS A 86 -3.97 -5.68 -0.68
N LEU A 87 -4.51 -6.40 0.29
CA LEU A 87 -5.69 -6.00 1.05
C LEU A 87 -5.41 -6.10 2.55
N CYS A 88 -5.65 -5.01 3.29
CA CYS A 88 -5.64 -5.09 4.75
C CYS A 88 -6.80 -5.97 5.24
N ASN A 89 -6.65 -6.56 6.44
CA ASN A 89 -7.64 -7.48 7.00
C ASN A 89 -9.06 -6.88 7.07
N ASP A 90 -9.19 -5.59 7.36
CA ASP A 90 -10.50 -4.94 7.44
C ASP A 90 -11.21 -4.87 6.09
N CYS A 91 -10.48 -4.50 5.03
CA CYS A 91 -11.04 -4.44 3.68
C CYS A 91 -11.33 -5.83 3.14
N LEU A 92 -10.44 -6.79 3.39
CA LEU A 92 -10.65 -8.18 2.98
C LEU A 92 -11.90 -8.77 3.63
N ASN A 93 -12.08 -8.57 4.95
CA ASN A 93 -13.27 -9.05 5.65
C ASN A 93 -14.56 -8.42 5.13
N LYS A 94 -14.54 -7.16 4.67
CA LYS A 94 -15.70 -6.51 4.04
C LYS A 94 -16.02 -7.10 2.66
N ILE A 95 -15.01 -7.49 1.90
CA ILE A 95 -15.15 -8.06 0.56
C ILE A 95 -15.62 -9.52 0.63
N VAL A 96 -14.92 -10.32 1.44
CA VAL A 96 -15.12 -11.78 1.50
C VAL A 96 -16.21 -12.14 2.49
N GLY A 97 -16.33 -11.42 3.61
CA GLY A 97 -17.24 -11.71 4.72
C GLY A 97 -16.56 -12.53 5.83
N TYR A 98 -16.86 -12.18 7.08
CA TYR A 98 -16.21 -12.73 8.30
C TYR A 98 -16.34 -14.25 8.52
N HIS A 99 -17.20 -14.95 7.77
CA HIS A 99 -17.47 -16.38 7.95
C HIS A 99 -16.78 -17.28 6.93
N ILE A 100 -16.04 -16.70 5.98
CA ILE A 100 -15.35 -17.44 4.93
C ILE A 100 -13.88 -17.53 5.30
N SER A 101 -13.31 -18.72 5.17
CA SER A 101 -11.87 -18.90 5.30
C SER A 101 -11.16 -18.08 4.21
N LEU A 102 -10.23 -17.22 4.60
CA LEU A 102 -9.51 -16.33 3.69
C LEU A 102 -8.62 -17.09 2.69
N GLU A 103 -8.28 -18.34 3.01
CA GLU A 103 -7.52 -19.26 2.13
C GLU A 103 -8.41 -20.08 1.18
N SER A 104 -9.73 -19.87 1.18
CA SER A 104 -10.63 -20.64 0.32
C SER A 104 -10.71 -20.11 -1.10
N ASP A 105 -10.97 -20.99 -2.07
CA ASP A 105 -11.25 -20.61 -3.47
C ASP A 105 -12.38 -19.57 -3.59
N GLU A 106 -13.37 -19.64 -2.69
CA GLU A 106 -14.47 -18.68 -2.62
C GLU A 106 -13.98 -17.28 -2.21
N ALA A 107 -13.00 -17.17 -1.29
CA ALA A 107 -12.40 -15.90 -0.92
C ALA A 107 -11.64 -15.29 -2.10
N ILE A 108 -10.80 -16.09 -2.78
CA ILE A 108 -10.06 -15.67 -3.98
C ILE A 108 -11.03 -15.16 -5.04
N LYS A 109 -12.06 -15.95 -5.36
CA LYS A 109 -13.08 -15.58 -6.35
C LYS A 109 -13.75 -14.24 -6.03
N ARG A 110 -14.15 -14.02 -4.77
CA ARG A 110 -14.79 -12.76 -4.36
C ARG A 110 -13.87 -11.56 -4.50
N VAL A 111 -12.60 -11.73 -4.16
CA VAL A 111 -11.59 -10.67 -4.32
C VAL A 111 -11.36 -10.37 -5.80
N THR A 112 -11.24 -11.38 -6.65
CA THR A 112 -11.11 -11.20 -8.11
C THR A 112 -12.33 -10.47 -8.69
N GLU A 113 -13.55 -10.90 -8.35
CA GLU A 113 -14.78 -10.25 -8.80
C GLU A 113 -14.87 -8.79 -8.34
N TRP A 114 -14.51 -8.52 -7.08
CA TRP A 114 -14.43 -7.17 -6.53
C TRP A 114 -13.44 -6.30 -7.31
N TYR A 115 -12.23 -6.80 -7.56
CA TYR A 115 -11.18 -6.07 -8.26
C TYR A 115 -11.59 -5.70 -9.69
N GLU A 116 -12.09 -6.67 -10.46
CA GLU A 116 -12.52 -6.45 -11.84
C GLU A 116 -13.68 -5.44 -11.94
N SER A 117 -14.59 -5.45 -10.96
CA SER A 117 -15.70 -4.48 -10.91
C SER A 117 -15.21 -3.04 -10.75
N ARG A 118 -14.12 -2.82 -9.98
CA ARG A 118 -13.53 -1.49 -9.74
C ARG A 118 -12.74 -1.00 -10.95
N LYS A 119 -11.92 -1.87 -11.53
CA LYS A 119 -11.18 -1.57 -12.77
C LYS A 119 -12.12 -1.12 -13.90
N CYS A 120 -13.25 -1.79 -14.06
CA CYS A 120 -14.30 -1.38 -14.99
C CYS A 120 -14.89 0.01 -14.70
N ALA A 121 -15.03 0.38 -13.41
CA ALA A 121 -15.57 1.67 -13.01
C ALA A 121 -14.57 2.83 -13.26
N GLU A 122 -13.28 2.61 -13.00
CA GLU A 122 -12.22 3.59 -13.25
C GLU A 122 -12.04 3.87 -14.75
N LEU A 123 -12.00 2.84 -15.58
CA LEU A 123 -11.92 2.99 -17.05
C LEU A 123 -13.08 3.83 -17.60
N ARG A 124 -14.29 3.69 -17.03
CA ARG A 124 -15.47 4.50 -17.44
C ARG A 124 -15.38 5.96 -17.00
N ARG A 125 -14.59 6.28 -15.97
CA ARG A 125 -14.39 7.67 -15.51
C ARG A 125 -13.40 8.42 -16.39
N VAL A 126 -12.36 7.75 -16.87
CA VAL A 126 -11.31 8.35 -17.72
C VAL A 126 -11.79 8.61 -19.16
N GLN A 127 -12.86 7.93 -19.60
CA GLN A 127 -13.43 8.08 -20.94
C GLN A 127 -14.50 9.19 -21.06
N LYS A 128 -14.79 9.94 -19.99
CA LYS A 128 -15.71 11.08 -19.98
C LYS A 128 -14.94 12.39 -19.92
#